data_AF-A0A2E1X3M5-F1
#
_entry.id   AF-A0A2E1X3M5-F1
#
_cell.length_a   1.000
_cell.length_b   1.000
_cell.length_c   1.000
_cell.angle_alpha   90.00
_cell.angle_beta   90.00
_cell.angle_gamma   90.00
#
_symmetry.space_group_name_H-M   'P 1'
#
loop_
_entity.id
_entity.type
_entity.pdbx_description
1 polymer ?
#
loop_
_entity_poly.entity_id
_entity_poly.type
_entity_poly.pdbx_seq_one_letter_code
_entity_poly.pdbx_strand_id
1 'polypeptide(L)'
;MKTSKIALTLAFALLIGAPAFAQYDLTLTDGAGAPGASVDIQVILDNNGDDIQGWSFGGCHDGTALSLTAVVDGADTATVNNGDSPDFNQVNVFADTGFSVGVVISFIGSATLPAGTLGSELNVASYDLIGAAGTTTQVEFCGTIGSPPVDILVVVAGQSFTPTITSGTIELVSGPPPFTYLAGDYEVNYDGNSGETTLTVTPSIVEDPSSPGFPSETQGFSMGMEHDAALLNVDSVAWNADIGFDPDFEGINTSGANGWTIGVVYSFTGANTLAFETATPVLNVSYSTIGSALAGLEDPTTTGLNWSNELGSPPVVNVVVVGGSSLEPALQDGSLTLFPQYAPPDTPFIRGNCNGDAIINIADGIWILNDLFQNGPASTCTAACDVNSDGMMDTGDAIYIISFRLLSGPVPSAPFPGCDIEEGADCEVVSTCP
;
A
#
# COMPACT_ATOMS: atom_id res chain seq x y z
N MET A 1 79.34 43.26 -39.61
CA MET A 1 78.01 42.84 -40.13
C MET A 1 78.02 41.32 -40.23
N LYS A 2 77.45 40.61 -39.24
CA LYS A 2 76.17 39.85 -39.32
C LYS A 2 76.22 38.84 -40.48
N THR A 3 76.25 37.53 -40.30
CA THR A 3 75.32 36.68 -39.52
C THR A 3 75.94 35.31 -39.25
N SER A 4 75.92 34.83 -37.99
CA SER A 4 76.25 33.45 -37.64
C SER A 4 74.98 32.59 -37.71
N LYS A 5 74.99 31.49 -38.49
CA LYS A 5 73.92 30.50 -38.53
C LYS A 5 74.27 29.37 -37.56
N ILE A 6 73.54 29.29 -36.45
CA ILE A 6 73.56 28.16 -35.52
C ILE A 6 72.45 27.21 -35.96
N ALA A 7 72.81 26.00 -36.41
CA ALA A 7 71.86 24.91 -36.62
C ALA A 7 71.71 24.17 -35.28
N LEU A 8 70.53 24.30 -34.67
CA LEU A 8 70.13 23.61 -33.45
C LEU A 8 69.30 22.39 -33.85
N THR A 9 69.88 21.19 -33.78
CA THR A 9 69.14 19.94 -33.99
C THR A 9 68.50 19.54 -32.67
N LEU A 10 67.20 19.79 -32.54
CA LEU A 10 66.39 19.44 -31.38
C LEU A 10 65.91 17.97 -31.53
N ALA A 11 66.45 17.06 -30.72
CA ALA A 11 65.94 15.70 -30.61
C ALA A 11 64.75 15.70 -29.63
N PHE A 12 63.55 15.51 -30.15
CA PHE A 12 62.31 15.40 -29.37
C PHE A 12 62.16 13.94 -28.90
N ALA A 13 62.48 13.67 -27.63
CA ALA A 13 62.19 12.39 -27.00
C ALA A 13 60.69 12.36 -26.66
N LEU A 14 59.95 11.54 -27.39
CA LEU A 14 58.53 11.28 -27.15
C LEU A 14 58.42 10.36 -25.92
N LEU A 15 58.18 10.92 -24.73
CA LEU A 15 57.73 10.14 -23.57
C LEU A 15 56.26 9.74 -23.81
N ILE A 16 56.05 8.52 -24.29
CA ILE A 16 54.74 7.87 -24.20
C ILE A 16 54.66 7.31 -22.78
N GLY A 17 53.97 8.01 -21.88
CA GLY A 17 53.58 7.45 -20.59
C GLY A 17 52.53 6.37 -20.83
N ALA A 18 52.91 5.10 -20.73
CA ALA A 18 51.94 4.03 -20.57
C ALA A 18 51.18 4.27 -19.25
N PRO A 19 49.86 4.01 -19.19
CA PRO A 19 49.16 4.04 -17.92
C PRO A 19 49.85 3.03 -16.98
N ALA A 20 50.23 3.48 -15.79
CA ALA A 20 50.67 2.58 -14.74
C ALA A 20 49.43 1.79 -14.30
N PHE A 21 49.38 0.51 -14.66
CA PHE A 21 48.41 -0.40 -14.08
C PHE A 21 48.79 -0.63 -12.61
N ALA A 22 47.81 -0.58 -11.72
CA ALA A 22 48.02 -0.94 -10.34
C ALA A 22 48.47 -2.41 -10.26
N GLN A 23 49.44 -2.68 -9.38
CA GLN A 23 50.06 -4.00 -9.29
C GLN A 23 49.15 -5.00 -8.55
N TYR A 24 48.37 -4.51 -7.59
CA TYR A 24 47.43 -5.28 -6.79
C TYR A 24 46.19 -4.41 -6.58
N ASP A 25 45.03 -4.92 -6.97
CA ASP A 25 43.77 -4.19 -6.87
C ASP A 25 42.79 -4.97 -6.00
N LEU A 26 42.35 -4.35 -4.90
CA LEU A 26 41.38 -4.90 -3.96
C LEU A 26 40.06 -4.15 -4.12
N THR A 27 38.98 -4.88 -4.40
CA THR A 27 37.67 -4.31 -4.73
C THR A 27 36.60 -4.93 -3.83
N LEU A 28 35.76 -4.08 -3.24
CA LEU A 28 34.49 -4.49 -2.66
C LEU A 28 33.41 -4.35 -3.73
N THR A 29 32.56 -5.36 -3.89
CA THR A 29 31.44 -5.28 -4.84
C THR A 29 30.36 -4.31 -4.36
N ASP A 30 29.51 -3.85 -5.29
CA ASP A 30 28.30 -3.11 -4.94
C ASP A 30 27.15 -4.06 -4.55
N GLY A 31 26.14 -3.53 -3.88
CA GLY A 31 24.94 -4.26 -3.50
C GLY A 31 23.70 -3.36 -3.42
N ALA A 32 22.51 -3.95 -3.46
CA ALA A 32 21.27 -3.24 -3.25
C ALA A 32 20.19 -4.14 -2.64
N GLY A 33 19.31 -3.58 -1.82
CA GLY A 33 18.17 -4.28 -1.23
C GLY A 33 17.23 -3.37 -0.45
N ALA A 34 16.05 -3.87 -0.07
CA ALA A 34 15.12 -3.12 0.77
C ALA A 34 15.59 -3.11 2.24
N PRO A 35 15.22 -2.08 3.04
CA PRO A 35 15.37 -2.16 4.49
C PRO A 35 14.76 -3.46 5.05
N GLY A 36 15.50 -4.15 5.91
CA GLY A 36 15.17 -5.47 6.48
C GLY A 36 15.64 -6.66 5.63
N ALA A 37 16.09 -6.46 4.39
CA ALA A 37 16.69 -7.51 3.58
C ALA A 37 18.16 -7.77 3.96
N SER A 38 18.73 -8.85 3.42
CA SER A 38 20.15 -9.16 3.53
C SER A 38 20.85 -9.03 2.18
N VAL A 39 22.11 -8.60 2.19
CA VAL A 39 22.96 -8.48 1.00
C VAL A 39 24.37 -9.02 1.29
N ASP A 40 24.95 -9.68 0.29
CA ASP A 40 26.34 -10.15 0.33
C ASP A 40 27.23 -9.24 -0.50
N ILE A 41 28.36 -8.82 0.07
CA ILE A 41 29.44 -8.11 -0.61
C ILE A 41 30.68 -8.98 -0.67
N GLN A 42 31.29 -9.07 -1.84
CA GLN A 42 32.51 -9.84 -2.06
C GLN A 42 33.73 -8.94 -2.01
N VAL A 43 34.82 -9.48 -1.47
CA VAL A 43 36.15 -8.90 -1.56
C VAL A 43 36.90 -9.60 -2.69
N ILE A 44 37.21 -8.86 -3.76
CA ILE A 44 37.87 -9.37 -4.95
C ILE A 44 39.30 -8.82 -5.04
N LEU A 45 40.25 -9.68 -5.40
CA LEU A 45 41.65 -9.31 -5.65
C LEU A 45 42.07 -9.63 -7.09
N ASP A 46 42.59 -8.61 -7.78
CA ASP A 46 43.34 -8.76 -9.02
C ASP A 46 44.84 -8.65 -8.72
N ASN A 47 45.58 -9.73 -8.97
CA ASN A 47 47.03 -9.79 -8.84
C ASN A 47 47.71 -9.53 -10.19
N ASN A 48 47.97 -8.27 -10.51
CA ASN A 48 48.75 -7.85 -11.69
C ASN A 48 50.27 -7.82 -11.45
N GLY A 49 50.71 -8.25 -10.26
CA GLY A 49 52.09 -8.18 -9.79
C GLY A 49 52.80 -9.52 -9.78
N ASP A 50 53.62 -9.71 -8.76
CA ASP A 50 54.30 -10.98 -8.48
C ASP A 50 53.45 -11.88 -7.56
N ASP A 51 53.89 -13.12 -7.36
CA ASP A 51 53.24 -14.12 -6.51
C ASP A 51 53.02 -13.61 -5.07
N ILE A 52 51.76 -13.65 -4.61
CA ILE A 52 51.36 -13.20 -3.27
C ILE A 52 51.44 -14.38 -2.29
N GLN A 53 51.98 -14.12 -1.10
CA GLN A 53 52.18 -15.09 -0.01
C GLN A 53 51.15 -14.95 1.12
N GLY A 54 50.39 -13.86 1.12
CA GLY A 54 49.38 -13.55 2.12
C GLY A 54 48.86 -12.13 1.98
N TRP A 55 47.84 -11.79 2.75
CA TRP A 55 47.20 -10.48 2.73
C TRP A 55 46.58 -10.16 4.08
N SER A 56 46.35 -8.87 4.32
CA SER A 56 45.52 -8.40 5.42
C SER A 56 44.78 -7.14 5.02
N PHE A 57 43.58 -6.96 5.57
CA PHE A 57 42.77 -5.77 5.36
C PHE A 57 41.65 -5.68 6.40
N GLY A 58 41.14 -4.48 6.59
CA GLY A 58 39.86 -4.22 7.25
C GLY A 58 38.82 -3.72 6.26
N GLY A 59 37.56 -4.07 6.48
CA GLY A 59 36.41 -3.45 5.83
C GLY A 59 35.57 -2.73 6.88
N CYS A 60 35.27 -1.45 6.67
CA CYS A 60 34.46 -0.61 7.55
C CYS A 60 33.13 -0.25 6.88
N HIS A 61 32.09 -0.07 7.67
CA HIS A 61 30.76 0.33 7.21
C HIS A 61 30.07 1.29 8.18
N ASP A 62 28.97 1.90 7.75
CA ASP A 62 28.09 2.69 8.60
C ASP A 62 27.10 1.79 9.37
N GLY A 63 27.37 1.58 10.66
CA GLY A 63 26.52 0.80 11.57
C GLY A 63 25.11 1.35 11.80
N THR A 64 24.79 2.54 11.28
CA THR A 64 23.40 3.06 11.30
C THR A 64 22.58 2.61 10.09
N ALA A 65 23.26 2.17 9.02
CA ALA A 65 22.62 1.71 7.79
C ALA A 65 22.76 0.19 7.59
N LEU A 66 23.82 -0.42 8.11
CA LEU A 66 24.16 -1.82 7.89
C LEU A 66 24.54 -2.51 9.21
N SER A 67 24.08 -3.74 9.38
CA SER A 67 24.52 -4.64 10.45
C SER A 67 25.23 -5.83 9.83
N LEU A 68 26.52 -5.99 10.10
CA LEU A 68 27.30 -7.12 9.57
C LEU A 68 26.98 -8.41 10.34
N THR A 69 26.52 -9.44 9.64
CA THR A 69 26.05 -10.69 10.26
C THR A 69 27.07 -11.82 10.16
N ALA A 70 27.81 -11.89 9.05
CA ALA A 70 28.84 -12.90 8.84
C ALA A 70 29.93 -12.42 7.89
N VAL A 71 31.13 -12.95 8.06
CA VAL A 71 32.19 -12.88 7.05
C VAL A 71 32.79 -14.26 6.92
N VAL A 72 32.79 -14.80 5.72
CA VAL A 72 33.31 -16.14 5.40
C VAL A 72 34.42 -16.05 4.36
N ASP A 73 35.21 -17.11 4.27
CA ASP A 73 36.20 -17.23 3.20
C ASP A 73 35.50 -17.32 1.84
N GLY A 74 36.03 -16.59 0.87
CA GLY A 74 35.65 -16.75 -0.52
C GLY A 74 36.21 -18.05 -1.11
N ALA A 75 35.69 -18.44 -2.26
CA ALA A 75 36.03 -19.71 -2.89
C ALA A 75 37.54 -19.88 -3.15
N ASP A 76 38.23 -18.81 -3.51
CA ASP A 76 39.66 -18.84 -3.80
C ASP A 76 40.49 -18.92 -2.50
N THR A 77 40.15 -18.13 -1.47
CA THR A 77 40.82 -18.23 -0.16
C THR A 77 40.73 -19.63 0.42
N ALA A 78 39.56 -20.28 0.33
CA ALA A 78 39.32 -21.60 0.90
C ALA A 78 40.26 -22.69 0.35
N THR A 79 40.86 -22.48 -0.83
CA THR A 79 41.67 -23.47 -1.57
C THR A 79 43.04 -22.96 -2.01
N VAL A 80 43.44 -21.75 -1.58
CA VAL A 80 44.65 -21.05 -2.08
C VAL A 80 45.96 -21.78 -1.77
N ASN A 81 45.97 -22.72 -0.82
CA ASN A 81 47.15 -23.50 -0.45
C ASN A 81 47.17 -24.85 -1.19
N ASN A 82 47.31 -24.82 -2.52
CA ASN A 82 47.32 -26.01 -3.39
C ASN A 82 46.05 -26.88 -3.31
N GLY A 83 44.89 -26.27 -3.11
CA GLY A 83 43.60 -26.95 -2.93
C GLY A 83 43.13 -27.05 -1.49
N ASP A 84 44.01 -26.78 -0.53
CA ASP A 84 43.70 -26.71 0.90
C ASP A 84 43.54 -25.25 1.38
N SER A 85 43.03 -25.07 2.59
CA SER A 85 42.91 -23.76 3.24
C SER A 85 44.28 -23.17 3.63
N PRO A 86 44.39 -21.84 3.86
CA PRO A 86 45.64 -21.18 4.22
C PRO A 86 46.21 -21.71 5.54
N ASP A 87 47.55 -21.71 5.67
CA ASP A 87 48.23 -22.09 6.92
C ASP A 87 47.84 -21.19 8.11
N PHE A 88 47.51 -19.92 7.85
CA PHE A 88 46.90 -19.02 8.81
C PHE A 88 45.76 -18.26 8.15
N ASN A 89 44.59 -18.29 8.79
CA ASN A 89 43.45 -17.52 8.39
C ASN A 89 42.71 -17.02 9.64
N GLN A 90 42.56 -15.71 9.75
CA GLN A 90 41.83 -15.08 10.84
C GLN A 90 40.86 -14.05 10.27
N VAL A 91 39.59 -14.23 10.63
CA VAL A 91 38.49 -13.30 10.33
C VAL A 91 37.85 -12.88 11.64
N ASN A 92 37.74 -11.58 11.89
CA ASN A 92 37.00 -11.04 13.03
C ASN A 92 35.84 -10.18 12.52
N VAL A 93 34.67 -10.36 13.12
CA VAL A 93 33.41 -9.67 12.76
C VAL A 93 33.03 -8.71 13.87
N PHE A 94 32.74 -7.47 13.50
CA PHE A 94 32.27 -6.41 14.39
C PHE A 94 30.98 -5.83 13.80
N ALA A 95 29.83 -6.34 14.26
CA ALA A 95 28.51 -6.09 13.65
C ALA A 95 28.25 -4.62 13.26
N ASP A 96 28.62 -3.68 14.13
CA ASP A 96 28.32 -2.25 13.96
C ASP A 96 29.42 -1.44 13.26
N THR A 97 30.61 -2.01 13.04
CA THR A 97 31.78 -1.23 12.59
C THR A 97 32.57 -1.85 11.44
N GLY A 98 32.48 -3.17 11.21
CA GLY A 98 33.11 -3.82 10.08
C GLY A 98 33.73 -5.18 10.40
N PHE A 99 34.79 -5.52 9.68
CA PHE A 99 35.53 -6.77 9.85
C PHE A 99 37.02 -6.60 9.57
N SER A 100 37.82 -7.54 10.06
CA SER A 100 39.26 -7.61 9.80
C SER A 100 39.66 -9.00 9.34
N VAL A 101 40.53 -9.08 8.34
CA VAL A 101 41.06 -10.32 7.77
C VAL A 101 42.58 -10.32 7.80
N GLY A 102 43.17 -11.46 8.14
CA GLY A 102 44.60 -11.72 7.99
C GLY A 102 44.84 -13.15 7.52
N VAL A 103 45.59 -13.30 6.43
CA VAL A 103 45.87 -14.59 5.79
C VAL A 103 47.37 -14.76 5.52
N VAL A 104 47.91 -15.92 5.87
CA VAL A 104 49.20 -16.42 5.37
C VAL A 104 48.92 -17.71 4.62
N ILE A 105 49.22 -17.73 3.33
CA ILE A 105 48.89 -18.86 2.45
C ILE A 105 49.69 -20.10 2.90
N SER A 106 51.00 -19.95 3.03
CA SER A 106 51.89 -21.02 3.47
C SER A 106 53.07 -20.48 4.27
N PHE A 107 53.27 -20.96 5.51
CA PHE A 107 54.41 -20.59 6.35
C PHE A 107 55.76 -21.09 5.80
N ILE A 108 55.73 -22.17 5.01
CA ILE A 108 56.93 -22.75 4.39
C ILE A 108 57.11 -22.32 2.92
N GLY A 109 56.19 -21.50 2.40
CA GLY A 109 56.23 -21.02 1.02
C GLY A 109 55.94 -22.11 -0.03
N SER A 110 55.14 -23.12 0.30
CA SER A 110 54.74 -24.19 -0.63
C SER A 110 53.61 -23.80 -1.58
N ALA A 111 52.94 -22.68 -1.33
CA ALA A 111 51.87 -22.12 -2.15
C ALA A 111 51.90 -20.59 -2.11
N THR A 112 51.40 -19.99 -3.19
CA THR A 112 51.21 -18.56 -3.39
C THR A 112 49.98 -18.34 -4.26
N LEU A 113 49.37 -17.15 -4.20
CA LEU A 113 48.42 -16.72 -5.22
C LEU A 113 49.22 -16.23 -6.43
N PRO A 114 49.15 -16.92 -7.59
CA PRO A 114 50.05 -16.64 -8.70
C PRO A 114 49.90 -15.24 -9.30
N ALA A 115 51.00 -14.69 -9.81
CA ALA A 115 51.01 -13.52 -10.66
C ALA A 115 50.05 -13.67 -11.85
N GLY A 116 49.30 -12.61 -12.15
CA GLY A 116 48.30 -12.57 -13.22
C GLY A 116 46.96 -13.22 -12.89
N THR A 117 46.73 -13.65 -11.65
CA THR A 117 45.42 -14.18 -11.21
C THR A 117 44.47 -13.00 -11.02
N LEU A 118 43.33 -13.03 -11.70
CA LEU A 118 42.32 -11.97 -11.67
C LEU A 118 41.01 -12.53 -11.10
N GLY A 119 40.25 -11.69 -10.42
CA GLY A 119 38.92 -11.99 -9.91
C GLY A 119 38.92 -12.93 -8.71
N SER A 120 40.00 -13.01 -7.93
CA SER A 120 40.06 -13.91 -6.78
C SER A 120 39.10 -13.46 -5.68
N GLU A 121 38.11 -14.29 -5.34
CA GLU A 121 37.16 -14.05 -4.26
C GLU A 121 37.83 -14.38 -2.92
N LEU A 122 38.23 -13.33 -2.20
CA LEU A 122 38.93 -13.48 -0.94
C LEU A 122 37.97 -13.78 0.21
N ASN A 123 36.89 -13.01 0.31
CA ASN A 123 35.89 -13.11 1.39
C ASN A 123 34.51 -12.71 0.88
N VAL A 124 33.48 -13.24 1.53
CA VAL A 124 32.08 -12.80 1.37
C VAL A 124 31.59 -12.29 2.72
N ALA A 125 31.14 -11.03 2.75
CA ALA A 125 30.59 -10.36 3.92
C ALA A 125 29.08 -10.17 3.75
N SER A 126 28.30 -10.72 4.68
CA SER A 126 26.84 -10.67 4.69
C SER A 126 26.36 -9.58 5.64
N TYR A 127 25.45 -8.74 5.16
CA TYR A 127 24.88 -7.61 5.91
C TYR A 127 23.35 -7.71 5.98
N ASP A 128 22.78 -7.24 7.08
CA ASP A 128 21.37 -6.84 7.17
C ASP A 128 21.26 -5.33 6.90
N LEU A 129 20.26 -4.93 6.11
CA LEU A 129 20.01 -3.54 5.73
C LEU A 129 19.10 -2.88 6.77
N ILE A 130 19.66 -2.14 7.73
CA ILE A 130 18.93 -1.57 8.88
C ILE A 130 18.62 -0.07 8.75
N GLY A 131 19.16 0.60 7.72
CA GLY A 131 18.90 2.01 7.43
C GLY A 131 17.54 2.26 6.77
N ALA A 132 17.19 3.53 6.58
CA ALA A 132 15.96 3.93 5.90
C ALA A 132 16.02 3.68 4.38
N ALA A 133 14.87 3.45 3.75
CA ALA A 133 14.78 3.37 2.29
C ALA A 133 15.26 4.68 1.63
N GLY A 134 15.90 4.56 0.47
CA GLY A 134 16.55 5.66 -0.24
C GLY A 134 17.94 6.02 0.31
N THR A 135 18.43 5.34 1.35
CA THR A 135 19.79 5.54 1.86
C THR A 135 20.80 4.89 0.92
N THR A 136 21.84 5.62 0.54
CA THR A 136 23.05 5.06 -0.08
C THR A 136 24.19 5.13 0.93
N THR A 137 24.86 4.01 1.18
CA THR A 137 26.01 3.91 2.08
C THR A 137 27.15 3.16 1.41
N GLN A 138 28.32 3.09 2.05
CA GLN A 138 29.51 2.44 1.52
C GLN A 138 30.08 1.42 2.49
N VAL A 139 30.71 0.40 1.92
CA VAL A 139 31.68 -0.45 2.61
C VAL A 139 33.05 -0.08 2.05
N GLU A 140 33.94 0.37 2.92
CA GLU A 140 35.25 0.89 2.54
C GLU A 140 36.37 0.06 3.15
N PHE A 141 37.49 -0.09 2.44
CA PHE A 141 38.69 -0.62 3.08
C PHE A 141 39.25 0.36 4.10
N CYS A 142 39.55 -0.13 5.31
CA CYS A 142 40.05 0.70 6.41
C CYS A 142 41.18 0.00 7.18
N GLY A 143 42.16 0.79 7.64
CA GLY A 143 43.28 0.34 8.48
C GLY A 143 43.06 0.54 9.99
N THR A 144 41.82 0.81 10.41
CA THR A 144 41.49 1.26 11.78
C THR A 144 40.79 0.19 12.62
N ILE A 145 40.39 -0.92 12.01
CA ILE A 145 39.60 -1.98 12.66
C ILE A 145 40.47 -3.17 13.06
N GLY A 146 40.07 -3.88 14.11
CA GLY A 146 40.87 -4.90 14.77
C GLY A 146 41.61 -4.39 16.02
N SER A 147 42.11 -5.32 16.82
CA SER A 147 42.92 -5.01 18.00
C SER A 147 44.14 -5.95 18.07
N PRO A 148 45.33 -5.50 17.62
CA PRO A 148 45.63 -4.18 17.06
C PRO A 148 44.95 -3.92 15.70
N PRO A 149 44.81 -2.65 15.26
CA PRO A 149 44.30 -2.34 13.93
C PRO A 149 45.05 -3.07 12.83
N VAL A 150 44.33 -3.57 11.84
CA VAL A 150 44.87 -4.37 10.74
C VAL A 150 45.15 -3.48 9.54
N ASP A 151 46.40 -3.44 9.10
CA ASP A 151 46.81 -2.70 7.91
C ASP A 151 46.31 -3.38 6.61
N ILE A 152 46.06 -2.57 5.58
CA ILE A 152 45.70 -3.03 4.24
C ILE A 152 46.97 -3.30 3.44
N LEU A 153 47.31 -4.57 3.24
CA LEU A 153 48.52 -4.98 2.53
C LEU A 153 48.40 -6.36 1.88
N VAL A 154 49.23 -6.59 0.87
CA VAL A 154 49.57 -7.93 0.35
C VAL A 154 51.06 -8.19 0.59
N VAL A 155 51.43 -9.45 0.79
CA VAL A 155 52.82 -9.85 1.08
C VAL A 155 53.40 -10.56 -0.13
N VAL A 156 54.52 -10.05 -0.64
CA VAL A 156 55.19 -10.54 -1.86
C VAL A 156 56.68 -10.59 -1.59
N ALA A 157 57.30 -11.75 -1.81
CA ALA A 157 58.72 -12.00 -1.50
C ALA A 157 59.12 -11.56 -0.07
N GLY A 158 58.21 -11.71 0.90
CA GLY A 158 58.40 -11.29 2.29
C GLY A 158 58.36 -9.78 2.54
N GLN A 159 57.92 -8.97 1.56
CA GLN A 159 57.72 -7.52 1.69
C GLN A 159 56.22 -7.17 1.62
N SER A 160 55.81 -6.13 2.32
CA SER A 160 54.43 -5.63 2.32
C SER A 160 54.23 -4.56 1.25
N PHE A 161 53.16 -4.70 0.47
CA PHE A 161 52.73 -3.73 -0.53
C PHE A 161 51.29 -3.31 -0.24
N THR A 162 51.01 -2.00 -0.34
CA THR A 162 49.65 -1.49 -0.22
C THR A 162 48.95 -1.64 -1.58
N PRO A 163 47.84 -2.39 -1.67
CA PRO A 163 47.07 -2.50 -2.90
C PRO A 163 46.33 -1.19 -3.20
N THR A 164 45.97 -1.00 -4.47
CA THR A 164 44.96 -0.01 -4.83
C THR A 164 43.60 -0.55 -4.38
N ILE A 165 42.76 0.33 -3.83
CA ILE A 165 41.49 -0.05 -3.23
C ILE A 165 40.32 0.61 -3.94
N THR A 166 39.23 -0.14 -4.09
CA THR A 166 37.93 0.34 -4.58
C THR A 166 36.85 -0.06 -3.58
N SER A 167 36.16 0.93 -3.01
CA SER A 167 35.05 0.74 -2.09
C SER A 167 33.81 0.23 -2.81
N GLY A 168 32.95 -0.49 -2.10
CA GLY A 168 31.64 -0.93 -2.57
C GLY A 168 30.54 0.01 -2.09
N THR A 169 29.52 0.21 -2.92
CA THR A 169 28.32 0.98 -2.58
C THR A 169 27.17 0.04 -2.27
N ILE A 170 26.44 0.30 -1.18
CA ILE A 170 25.19 -0.39 -0.88
C ILE A 170 24.04 0.62 -0.96
N GLU A 171 23.07 0.32 -1.82
CA GLU A 171 21.85 1.08 -1.96
C GLU A 171 20.68 0.39 -1.23
N LEU A 172 20.11 1.09 -0.24
CA LEU A 172 18.87 0.68 0.39
C LEU A 172 17.72 1.15 -0.48
N VAL A 173 17.46 0.41 -1.56
CA VAL A 173 16.39 0.72 -2.51
C VAL A 173 15.03 0.53 -1.85
N SER A 174 14.04 1.34 -2.22
CA SER A 174 12.66 1.03 -1.84
C SER A 174 12.24 -0.27 -2.52
N GLY A 175 12.11 -1.36 -1.75
CA GLY A 175 11.34 -2.52 -2.19
C GLY A 175 9.88 -2.15 -2.44
N PRO A 176 9.07 -3.02 -3.06
CA PRO A 176 7.63 -2.82 -3.06
C PRO A 176 7.19 -2.60 -1.59
N PRO A 177 6.32 -1.61 -1.31
CA PRO A 177 5.81 -1.41 0.03
C PRO A 177 5.22 -2.71 0.58
N PRO A 178 5.61 -3.14 1.79
CA PRO A 178 5.15 -4.42 2.32
C PRO A 178 3.65 -4.40 2.61
N PHE A 179 3.05 -3.23 2.79
CA PHE A 179 1.61 -3.07 3.00
C PHE A 179 0.97 -2.28 1.87
N THR A 180 -0.31 -2.55 1.63
CA THR A 180 -1.18 -1.72 0.77
C THR A 180 -2.40 -1.27 1.56
N TYR A 181 -2.72 0.02 1.47
CA TYR A 181 -3.99 0.58 1.90
C TYR A 181 -4.98 0.57 0.76
N LEU A 182 -6.15 0.00 1.00
CA LEU A 182 -7.20 -0.17 0.01
C LEU A 182 -8.40 0.68 0.45
N ALA A 183 -8.72 1.72 -0.33
CA ALA A 183 -9.89 2.56 -0.04
C ALA A 183 -11.20 1.82 -0.35
N GLY A 184 -11.21 1.01 -1.42
CA GLY A 184 -12.37 0.22 -1.87
C GLY A 184 -13.22 0.97 -2.91
N ASP A 185 -13.99 0.22 -3.69
CA ASP A 185 -14.95 0.75 -4.66
C ASP A 185 -16.37 0.46 -4.20
N TYR A 186 -17.22 1.50 -4.21
CA TYR A 186 -18.56 1.45 -3.65
C TYR A 186 -19.59 1.95 -4.66
N GLU A 187 -20.77 1.34 -4.61
CA GLU A 187 -21.95 1.75 -5.37
C GLU A 187 -23.12 1.90 -4.40
N VAL A 188 -23.80 3.04 -4.43
CA VAL A 188 -24.95 3.28 -3.56
C VAL A 188 -26.03 4.06 -4.30
N ASN A 189 -27.28 3.70 -4.02
CA ASN A 189 -28.44 4.45 -4.49
C ASN A 189 -28.70 5.65 -3.58
N TYR A 190 -29.19 6.73 -4.16
CA TYR A 190 -29.68 7.89 -3.42
C TYR A 190 -31.06 8.31 -3.94
N ASP A 191 -31.81 9.05 -3.14
CA ASP A 191 -33.08 9.62 -3.58
C ASP A 191 -32.83 10.71 -4.63
N GLY A 192 -33.23 10.48 -5.87
CA GLY A 192 -33.02 11.40 -6.99
C GLY A 192 -33.69 12.76 -6.81
N ASN A 193 -34.74 12.86 -5.98
CA ASN A 193 -35.43 14.12 -5.73
C ASN A 193 -34.70 14.99 -4.69
N SER A 194 -34.24 14.39 -3.59
CA SER A 194 -33.58 15.11 -2.49
C SER A 194 -32.05 15.14 -2.61
N GLY A 195 -31.47 14.19 -3.35
CA GLY A 195 -30.03 13.94 -3.42
C GLY A 195 -29.46 13.22 -2.19
N GLU A 196 -30.30 12.80 -1.24
CA GLU A 196 -29.87 12.32 0.08
C GLU A 196 -29.66 10.79 0.11
N THR A 197 -28.56 10.37 0.74
CA THR A 197 -28.29 8.99 1.16
C THR A 197 -27.18 8.99 2.20
N THR A 198 -26.97 7.84 2.83
CA THR A 198 -25.84 7.57 3.73
C THR A 198 -25.13 6.29 3.31
N LEU A 199 -23.82 6.23 3.48
CA LEU A 199 -23.05 5.01 3.24
C LEU A 199 -21.93 4.82 4.28
N THR A 200 -21.44 3.60 4.39
CA THR A 200 -20.25 3.27 5.18
C THR A 200 -19.16 2.74 4.27
N VAL A 201 -18.02 3.43 4.26
CA VAL A 201 -16.77 3.00 3.63
C VAL A 201 -15.93 2.24 4.66
N THR A 202 -15.31 1.15 4.24
CA THR A 202 -14.54 0.24 5.10
C THR A 202 -13.13 0.05 4.56
N PRO A 203 -12.24 1.04 4.73
CA PRO A 203 -10.88 0.93 4.22
C PRO A 203 -10.16 -0.23 4.89
N SER A 204 -9.26 -0.88 4.13
CA SER A 204 -8.56 -2.08 4.57
C SER A 204 -7.05 -2.01 4.36
N ILE A 205 -6.33 -2.84 5.12
CA ILE A 205 -4.89 -3.03 4.99
C ILE A 205 -4.62 -4.48 4.59
N VAL A 206 -3.65 -4.69 3.71
CA VAL A 206 -3.10 -6.01 3.35
C VAL A 206 -1.58 -5.96 3.31
N GLU A 207 -0.91 -7.02 3.73
CA GLU A 207 0.54 -7.19 3.58
C GLU A 207 0.85 -8.08 2.36
N ASP A 208 1.87 -7.73 1.58
CA ASP A 208 2.37 -8.55 0.47
C ASP A 208 2.95 -9.86 1.02
N PRO A 209 2.38 -11.03 0.65
CA PRO A 209 2.85 -12.34 1.12
C PRO A 209 4.31 -12.69 0.73
N SER A 210 4.90 -11.94 -0.20
CA SER A 210 6.31 -12.08 -0.59
C SER A 210 7.27 -11.28 0.29
N SER A 211 6.74 -10.47 1.22
CA SER A 211 7.54 -9.66 2.14
C SER A 211 8.32 -10.56 3.12
N PRO A 212 9.62 -10.27 3.38
CA PRO A 212 10.37 -10.95 4.42
C PRO A 212 9.69 -10.79 5.79
N GLY A 213 9.48 -11.90 6.50
CA GLY A 213 8.83 -11.88 7.81
C GLY A 213 7.30 -11.92 7.78
N PHE A 214 6.68 -12.10 6.60
CA PHE A 214 5.22 -12.22 6.48
C PHE A 214 4.64 -13.39 7.33
N PRO A 215 3.51 -13.18 8.03
CA PRO A 215 2.88 -11.88 8.27
C PRO A 215 3.57 -11.12 9.42
N SER A 216 3.65 -9.80 9.28
CA SER A 216 4.18 -8.89 10.28
C SER A 216 3.14 -8.57 11.36
N GLU A 217 3.55 -8.64 12.61
CA GLU A 217 2.76 -8.16 13.75
C GLU A 217 2.83 -6.62 13.83
N THR A 218 1.73 -5.95 13.52
CA THR A 218 1.65 -4.48 13.53
C THR A 218 1.21 -3.94 14.91
N GLN A 219 1.64 -2.72 15.27
CA GLN A 219 1.32 -2.07 16.56
C GLN A 219 0.37 -0.86 16.43
N GLY A 220 0.09 -0.44 15.21
CA GLY A 220 -0.73 0.73 14.93
C GLY A 220 -0.62 1.17 13.48
N PHE A 221 -1.37 2.21 13.13
CA PHE A 221 -1.29 2.86 11.83
C PHE A 221 -1.77 4.31 11.91
N SER A 222 -1.46 5.09 10.89
CA SER A 222 -2.15 6.35 10.62
C SER A 222 -2.64 6.41 9.19
N MET A 223 -3.78 7.07 9.02
CA MET A 223 -4.47 7.21 7.75
C MET A 223 -4.93 8.65 7.52
N GLY A 224 -4.87 9.08 6.26
CA GLY A 224 -5.50 10.28 5.75
C GLY A 224 -6.18 9.99 4.42
N MET A 225 -7.47 10.29 4.31
CA MET A 225 -8.24 10.08 3.08
C MET A 225 -9.05 11.32 2.71
N GLU A 226 -8.90 11.73 1.45
CA GLU A 226 -9.64 12.80 0.81
C GLU A 226 -10.93 12.28 0.16
N HIS A 227 -11.94 13.14 0.15
CA HIS A 227 -13.18 12.97 -0.60
C HIS A 227 -13.59 14.29 -1.25
N ASP A 228 -14.52 14.25 -2.20
CA ASP A 228 -15.10 15.46 -2.77
C ASP A 228 -16.06 16.13 -1.77
N ALA A 229 -15.58 17.20 -1.15
CA ALA A 229 -16.31 18.05 -0.20
C ALA A 229 -17.56 18.72 -0.79
N ALA A 230 -17.72 18.73 -2.12
CA ALA A 230 -18.92 19.24 -2.76
C ALA A 230 -20.05 18.19 -2.82
N LEU A 231 -19.72 16.91 -2.67
CA LEU A 231 -20.66 15.79 -2.80
C LEU A 231 -20.91 15.04 -1.50
N LEU A 232 -19.93 15.00 -0.58
CA LEU A 232 -20.00 14.17 0.62
C LEU A 232 -19.66 14.99 1.87
N ASN A 233 -20.31 14.62 2.98
CA ASN A 233 -19.89 14.98 4.34
C ASN A 233 -19.44 13.71 5.06
N VAL A 234 -18.37 13.81 5.86
CA VAL A 234 -17.97 12.74 6.79
C VAL A 234 -18.78 12.88 8.07
N ASP A 235 -19.59 11.89 8.38
CA ASP A 235 -20.41 11.86 9.60
C ASP A 235 -19.61 11.31 10.78
N SER A 236 -18.86 10.23 10.57
CA SER A 236 -18.00 9.63 11.60
C SER A 236 -16.91 8.73 11.03
N VAL A 237 -15.80 8.63 11.76
CA VAL A 237 -14.77 7.60 11.57
C VAL A 237 -14.73 6.77 12.85
N ALA A 238 -14.76 5.45 12.75
CA ALA A 238 -14.72 4.56 13.90
C ALA A 238 -13.82 3.36 13.66
N TRP A 239 -13.15 2.89 14.72
CA TRP A 239 -12.46 1.61 14.73
C TRP A 239 -13.40 0.46 14.36
N ASN A 240 -12.89 -0.52 13.60
CA ASN A 240 -13.67 -1.72 13.30
C ASN A 240 -13.69 -2.68 14.50
N ALA A 241 -14.83 -2.72 15.21
CA ALA A 241 -15.04 -3.58 16.37
C ALA A 241 -14.89 -5.09 16.06
N ASP A 242 -15.02 -5.51 14.80
CA ASP A 242 -14.83 -6.90 14.39
C ASP A 242 -13.38 -7.38 14.53
N ILE A 243 -12.40 -6.48 14.70
CA ILE A 243 -11.00 -6.83 14.95
C ILE A 243 -10.81 -7.57 16.29
N GLY A 244 -11.73 -7.39 17.24
CA GLY A 244 -11.76 -8.16 18.48
C GLY A 244 -10.96 -7.58 19.65
N PHE A 245 -10.45 -6.34 19.52
CA PHE A 245 -9.96 -5.53 20.63
C PHE A 245 -10.21 -4.04 20.37
N ASP A 246 -10.20 -3.22 21.42
CA ASP A 246 -10.24 -1.76 21.31
C ASP A 246 -8.81 -1.19 21.37
N PRO A 247 -8.47 -0.18 20.54
CA PRO A 247 -7.16 0.45 20.60
C PRO A 247 -7.00 1.30 21.86
N ASP A 248 -5.79 1.31 22.43
CA ASP A 248 -5.46 2.19 23.56
C ASP A 248 -5.53 3.69 23.19
N PHE A 249 -5.38 4.03 21.90
CA PHE A 249 -5.52 5.40 21.41
C PHE A 249 -6.07 5.45 19.98
N GLU A 250 -7.00 6.38 19.77
CA GLU A 250 -7.50 6.81 18.46
C GLU A 250 -7.52 8.35 18.39
N GLY A 251 -6.80 8.91 17.43
CA GLY A 251 -6.72 10.35 17.18
C GLY A 251 -7.45 10.72 15.89
N ILE A 252 -8.77 10.86 15.96
CA ILE A 252 -9.63 11.14 14.80
C ILE A 252 -9.75 12.66 14.56
N ASN A 253 -9.70 13.07 13.30
CA ASN A 253 -10.01 14.42 12.87
C ASN A 253 -10.85 14.43 11.60
N THR A 254 -12.05 14.98 11.69
CA THR A 254 -13.01 15.19 10.58
C THR A 254 -13.31 16.67 10.35
N SER A 255 -12.51 17.58 10.93
CA SER A 255 -12.76 19.03 10.86
C SER A 255 -12.39 19.66 9.53
N GLY A 256 -11.66 18.94 8.67
CA GLY A 256 -11.38 19.35 7.29
C GLY A 256 -12.55 19.00 6.38
N ALA A 257 -13.00 19.94 5.56
CA ALA A 257 -14.14 19.71 4.66
C ALA A 257 -13.86 18.67 3.58
N ASN A 258 -12.60 18.42 3.24
CA ASN A 258 -12.17 17.59 2.12
C ASN A 258 -11.61 16.22 2.51
N GLY A 259 -11.75 15.81 3.77
CA GLY A 259 -11.18 14.53 4.20
C GLY A 259 -11.25 14.29 5.69
N TRP A 260 -10.68 13.16 6.09
CA TRP A 260 -10.50 12.80 7.49
C TRP A 260 -9.10 12.24 7.70
N THR A 261 -8.63 12.32 8.94
CA THR A 261 -7.38 11.67 9.37
C THR A 261 -7.61 10.90 10.65
N ILE A 262 -6.85 9.82 10.84
CA ILE A 262 -6.81 9.06 12.09
C ILE A 262 -5.39 8.57 12.36
N GLY A 263 -4.99 8.58 13.63
CA GLY A 263 -3.86 7.80 14.12
C GLY A 263 -4.34 6.79 15.17
N VAL A 264 -3.89 5.54 15.08
CA VAL A 264 -4.29 4.45 15.95
C VAL A 264 -3.06 3.81 16.59
N VAL A 265 -3.10 3.64 17.91
CA VAL A 265 -2.14 2.79 18.65
C VAL A 265 -2.93 1.68 19.30
N TYR A 266 -2.64 0.42 18.94
CA TYR A 266 -3.41 -0.71 19.44
C TYR A 266 -3.20 -0.93 20.93
N SER A 267 -1.94 -0.86 21.39
CA SER A 267 -1.59 -1.02 22.80
C SER A 267 -0.28 -0.31 23.16
N PHE A 268 -0.29 0.57 24.14
CA PHE A 268 0.93 1.19 24.70
C PHE A 268 1.81 0.17 25.44
N THR A 269 1.22 -0.92 25.92
CA THR A 269 1.94 -2.01 26.60
C THR A 269 2.38 -3.13 25.65
N GLY A 270 2.00 -3.06 24.36
CA GLY A 270 2.25 -4.12 23.38
C GLY A 270 1.44 -5.39 23.63
N ALA A 271 0.28 -5.27 24.28
CA ALA A 271 -0.58 -6.43 24.59
C ALA A 271 -1.38 -6.91 23.36
N ASN A 272 -1.66 -6.01 22.42
CA ASN A 272 -2.40 -6.28 21.18
C ASN A 272 -1.51 -5.96 19.98
N THR A 273 -1.55 -6.85 18.98
CA THR A 273 -0.97 -6.68 17.66
C THR A 273 -1.97 -7.16 16.61
N LEU A 274 -1.78 -6.74 15.35
CA LEU A 274 -2.62 -7.17 14.23
C LEU A 274 -1.75 -7.54 13.03
N ALA A 275 -2.03 -8.70 12.44
CA ALA A 275 -1.42 -9.17 11.20
C ALA A 275 -2.39 -8.99 10.03
N PHE A 276 -1.86 -8.61 8.85
CA PHE A 276 -2.66 -8.29 7.66
C PHE A 276 -2.48 -9.32 6.54
N GLU A 277 -2.60 -10.61 6.87
CA GLU A 277 -2.43 -11.73 5.92
C GLU A 277 -3.35 -11.64 4.69
N THR A 278 -4.53 -11.03 4.88
CA THR A 278 -5.49 -10.71 3.83
C THR A 278 -6.01 -9.30 4.05
N ALA A 279 -6.66 -8.73 3.03
CA ALA A 279 -7.29 -7.42 3.14
C ALA A 279 -8.27 -7.37 4.32
N THR A 280 -7.87 -6.67 5.38
CA THR A 280 -8.59 -6.60 6.65
C THR A 280 -9.16 -5.20 6.81
N PRO A 281 -10.51 -5.03 6.84
CA PRO A 281 -11.13 -3.74 7.09
C PRO A 281 -10.80 -3.25 8.50
N VAL A 282 -10.23 -2.05 8.60
CA VAL A 282 -9.75 -1.51 9.88
C VAL A 282 -10.59 -0.40 10.46
N LEU A 283 -11.42 0.24 9.64
CA LEU A 283 -12.30 1.33 10.05
C LEU A 283 -13.68 1.17 9.43
N ASN A 284 -14.66 1.83 10.05
CA ASN A 284 -15.95 2.14 9.47
C ASN A 284 -16.06 3.66 9.37
N VAL A 285 -16.15 4.19 8.14
CA VAL A 285 -16.27 5.62 7.86
C VAL A 285 -17.64 5.89 7.28
N SER A 286 -18.48 6.59 8.03
CA SER A 286 -19.83 6.95 7.60
C SER A 286 -19.82 8.29 6.88
N TYR A 287 -20.48 8.32 5.73
CA TYR A 287 -20.71 9.51 4.93
C TYR A 287 -22.19 9.74 4.68
N SER A 288 -22.54 11.01 4.53
CA SER A 288 -23.83 11.47 4.00
C SER A 288 -23.58 12.29 2.73
N THR A 289 -24.50 12.23 1.78
CA THR A 289 -24.39 13.07 0.57
C THR A 289 -24.81 14.51 0.86
N ILE A 290 -24.23 15.44 0.10
CA ILE A 290 -24.71 16.83 0.03
C ILE A 290 -25.86 16.86 -0.99
N GLY A 291 -27.09 16.67 -0.51
CA GLY A 291 -28.26 16.48 -1.36
C GLY A 291 -28.45 17.55 -2.43
N SER A 292 -28.18 18.82 -2.11
CA SER A 292 -28.28 19.92 -3.08
C SER A 292 -27.36 19.81 -4.30
N ALA A 293 -26.29 19.02 -4.22
CA ALA A 293 -25.37 18.79 -5.34
C ALA A 293 -25.85 17.67 -6.28
N LEU A 294 -26.74 16.79 -5.80
CA LEU A 294 -27.16 15.57 -6.50
C LEU A 294 -28.65 15.57 -6.89
N ALA A 295 -29.48 16.37 -6.21
CA ALA A 295 -30.91 16.46 -6.49
C ALA A 295 -31.19 16.78 -7.96
N GLY A 296 -32.03 15.95 -8.61
CA GLY A 296 -32.46 16.11 -9.99
C GLY A 296 -31.47 15.62 -11.06
N LEU A 297 -30.36 14.98 -10.69
CA LEU A 297 -29.46 14.36 -11.66
C LEU A 297 -30.04 13.03 -12.17
N GLU A 298 -30.05 12.83 -13.49
CA GLU A 298 -30.58 11.61 -14.10
C GLU A 298 -29.51 10.52 -14.31
N ASP A 299 -28.24 10.93 -14.40
CA ASP A 299 -27.10 10.04 -14.62
C ASP A 299 -26.32 9.76 -13.32
N PRO A 300 -25.67 8.59 -13.20
CA PRO A 300 -24.79 8.30 -12.06
C PRO A 300 -23.65 9.29 -11.92
N THR A 301 -23.29 9.61 -10.68
CA THR A 301 -22.17 10.50 -10.35
C THR A 301 -21.07 9.71 -9.64
N THR A 302 -19.84 9.75 -10.14
CA THR A 302 -18.69 9.08 -9.52
C THR A 302 -17.74 10.09 -8.89
N THR A 303 -17.31 9.84 -7.66
CA THR A 303 -16.30 10.61 -6.93
C THR A 303 -15.18 9.70 -6.40
N GLY A 304 -13.99 10.28 -6.21
CA GLY A 304 -12.83 9.56 -5.67
C GLY A 304 -12.85 9.47 -4.14
N LEU A 305 -12.24 8.39 -3.64
CA LEU A 305 -11.81 8.20 -2.26
C LEU A 305 -10.29 8.04 -2.30
N ASN A 306 -9.57 9.14 -2.08
CA ASN A 306 -8.15 9.21 -2.41
C ASN A 306 -7.32 9.25 -1.14
N TRP A 307 -6.32 8.39 -1.02
CA TRP A 307 -5.38 8.46 0.09
C TRP A 307 -4.52 9.72 -0.02
N SER A 308 -4.26 10.36 1.12
CA SER A 308 -3.50 11.62 1.16
C SER A 308 -2.58 11.66 2.37
N ASN A 309 -1.34 12.11 2.13
CA ASN A 309 -0.35 12.40 3.17
C ASN A 309 -0.34 13.90 3.55
N GLU A 310 -1.24 14.70 2.99
CA GLU A 310 -1.26 16.16 3.13
C GLU A 310 -2.35 16.66 4.09
N LEU A 311 -3.28 15.78 4.50
CA LEU A 311 -4.39 16.13 5.39
C LEU A 311 -3.95 16.32 6.85
N GLY A 312 -4.54 17.31 7.53
CA GLY A 312 -4.27 17.61 8.94
C GLY A 312 -3.29 18.76 9.15
N SER A 313 -3.17 19.21 10.40
CA SER A 313 -2.19 20.22 10.80
C SER A 313 -1.60 19.88 12.18
N PRO A 314 -0.38 19.29 12.24
CA PRO A 314 0.48 18.92 11.10
C PRO A 314 -0.13 17.82 10.22
N PRO A 315 0.31 17.68 8.95
CA PRO A 315 -0.16 16.62 8.06
C PRO A 315 0.06 15.23 8.66
N VAL A 316 -0.92 14.35 8.49
CA VAL A 316 -0.90 12.95 8.90
C VAL A 316 -0.45 12.13 7.69
N VAL A 317 0.72 11.49 7.84
CA VAL A 317 1.27 10.59 6.81
C VAL A 317 0.66 9.21 6.98
N ASN A 318 0.32 8.54 5.88
CA ASN A 318 -0.14 7.16 5.88
C ASN A 318 1.04 6.23 6.21
N VAL A 319 0.98 5.54 7.35
CA VAL A 319 2.03 4.59 7.78
C VAL A 319 1.45 3.42 8.57
N VAL A 320 2.08 2.25 8.44
CA VAL A 320 1.88 1.08 9.31
C VAL A 320 3.07 0.97 10.26
N VAL A 321 2.83 0.66 11.53
CA VAL A 321 3.90 0.50 12.53
C VAL A 321 4.22 -0.97 12.73
N VAL A 322 5.48 -1.36 12.50
CA VAL A 322 6.03 -2.71 12.72
C VAL A 322 7.33 -2.62 13.49
N GLY A 323 7.43 -3.32 14.62
CA GLY A 323 8.64 -3.31 15.47
C GLY A 323 9.00 -1.92 16.00
N GLY A 324 8.03 -0.99 16.06
CA GLY A 324 8.25 0.41 16.41
C GLY A 324 8.71 1.32 15.27
N SER A 325 8.96 0.77 14.07
CA SER A 325 9.29 1.53 12.87
C SER A 325 8.03 1.89 12.09
N SER A 326 8.02 3.08 11.47
CA SER A 326 6.94 3.52 10.57
C SER A 326 7.27 3.14 9.13
N LEU A 327 6.38 2.38 8.49
CA LEU A 327 6.52 1.91 7.12
C LEU A 327 5.43 2.55 6.25
N GLU A 328 5.83 3.17 5.14
CA GLU A 328 4.89 3.73 4.17
C GLU A 328 4.23 2.59 3.36
N PRO A 329 2.89 2.53 3.30
CA PRO A 329 2.20 1.56 2.47
C PRO A 329 2.10 2.04 1.02
N ALA A 330 1.88 1.11 0.09
CA ALA A 330 1.31 1.44 -1.19
C ALA A 330 -0.13 1.95 -0.98
N LEU A 331 -0.48 3.01 -1.70
CA LEU A 331 -1.81 3.61 -1.61
C LEU A 331 -2.61 3.22 -2.84
N GLN A 332 -3.72 2.52 -2.63
CA GLN A 332 -4.69 2.22 -3.67
C GLN A 332 -5.98 2.98 -3.37
N ASP A 333 -6.15 4.06 -4.14
CA ASP A 333 -7.35 4.87 -4.14
C ASP A 333 -8.57 4.04 -4.55
N GLY A 334 -9.74 4.59 -4.24
CA GLY A 334 -11.02 3.97 -4.49
C GLY A 334 -11.99 4.96 -5.10
N SER A 335 -13.21 4.50 -5.31
CA SER A 335 -14.26 5.30 -5.90
C SER A 335 -15.61 5.04 -5.24
N LEU A 336 -16.48 6.04 -5.32
CA LEU A 336 -17.88 5.94 -4.95
C LEU A 336 -18.72 6.36 -6.16
N THR A 337 -19.59 5.46 -6.61
CA THR A 337 -20.58 5.76 -7.64
C THR A 337 -21.98 5.85 -7.03
N LEU A 338 -22.61 6.99 -7.24
CA LEU A 338 -23.91 7.38 -6.71
C LEU A 338 -24.96 7.26 -7.82
N PHE A 339 -25.96 6.39 -7.62
CA PHE A 339 -27.03 6.14 -8.59
C PHE A 339 -28.32 6.83 -8.16
N PRO A 340 -28.87 7.77 -8.96
CA PRO A 340 -30.16 8.39 -8.64
C PRO A 340 -31.28 7.36 -8.73
N GLN A 341 -32.12 7.30 -7.70
CA GLN A 341 -33.38 6.56 -7.71
C GLN A 341 -34.53 7.55 -7.56
N TYR A 342 -35.32 7.67 -8.62
CA TYR A 342 -36.58 8.41 -8.55
C TYR A 342 -37.67 7.44 -8.16
N ALA A 343 -38.26 7.64 -6.98
CA ALA A 343 -39.59 7.07 -6.74
C ALA A 343 -40.49 7.53 -7.90
N PRO A 344 -41.38 6.66 -8.43
CA PRO A 344 -42.40 7.10 -9.37
C PRO A 344 -43.07 8.36 -8.80
N PRO A 345 -43.28 9.43 -9.61
CA PRO A 345 -43.93 10.62 -9.10
C PRO A 345 -45.25 10.21 -8.44
N ASP A 346 -45.49 10.67 -7.20
CA ASP A 346 -46.72 10.38 -6.46
C ASP A 346 -47.91 10.69 -7.35
N THR A 347 -48.48 9.65 -7.95
CA THR A 347 -49.49 9.80 -8.97
C THR A 347 -50.82 9.86 -8.24
N PRO A 348 -51.54 11.01 -8.30
CA PRO A 348 -52.76 11.16 -7.53
C PRO A 348 -53.77 10.10 -7.97
N PHE A 349 -54.49 9.53 -7.00
CA PHE A 349 -55.49 8.50 -7.27
C PHE A 349 -56.71 8.68 -6.36
N ILE A 350 -57.77 7.93 -6.65
CA ILE A 350 -58.93 7.83 -5.78
C ILE A 350 -59.03 6.38 -5.30
N ARG A 351 -58.97 6.17 -3.99
CA ARG A 351 -59.10 4.85 -3.38
C ARG A 351 -60.48 4.27 -3.70
N GLY A 352 -60.48 3.07 -4.27
CA GLY A 352 -61.67 2.41 -4.79
C GLY A 352 -61.95 2.59 -6.28
N ASN A 353 -61.17 3.39 -7.03
CA ASN A 353 -61.27 3.52 -8.49
C ASN A 353 -60.31 2.54 -9.18
N CYS A 354 -60.53 1.24 -8.98
CA CYS A 354 -59.60 0.19 -9.41
C CYS A 354 -59.61 -0.03 -10.93
N ASN A 355 -60.74 0.21 -11.60
CA ASN A 355 -60.84 0.09 -13.06
C ASN A 355 -60.44 1.39 -13.81
N GLY A 356 -60.15 2.46 -13.08
CA GLY A 356 -59.70 3.74 -13.63
C GLY A 356 -60.77 4.54 -14.39
N ASP A 357 -62.07 4.32 -14.14
CA ASP A 357 -63.14 5.05 -14.85
C ASP A 357 -63.62 6.34 -14.14
N ALA A 358 -62.98 6.67 -13.01
CA ALA A 358 -63.30 7.81 -12.13
C ALA A 358 -64.67 7.72 -11.43
N ILE A 359 -65.32 6.56 -11.47
CA ILE A 359 -66.64 6.30 -10.87
C ILE A 359 -66.55 5.10 -9.93
N ILE A 360 -66.40 5.37 -8.64
CA ILE A 360 -66.33 4.30 -7.63
C ILE A 360 -67.67 3.58 -7.50
N ASN A 361 -67.74 2.35 -8.00
CA ASN A 361 -68.94 1.53 -8.03
C ASN A 361 -68.62 0.02 -7.92
N ILE A 362 -69.59 -0.85 -8.24
CA ILE A 362 -69.43 -2.30 -8.08
C ILE A 362 -68.48 -2.88 -9.16
N ALA A 363 -68.35 -2.18 -10.29
CA ALA A 363 -67.44 -2.56 -11.37
C ALA A 363 -65.98 -2.61 -10.89
N ASP A 364 -65.58 -1.74 -9.97
CA ASP A 364 -64.24 -1.76 -9.34
C ASP A 364 -64.01 -3.04 -8.54
N GLY A 365 -64.99 -3.47 -7.74
CA GLY A 365 -64.90 -4.74 -7.01
C GLY A 365 -64.87 -5.96 -7.93
N ILE A 366 -65.60 -5.91 -9.05
CA ILE A 366 -65.54 -6.95 -10.08
C ILE A 366 -64.17 -6.94 -10.79
N TRP A 367 -63.58 -5.76 -11.01
CA TRP A 367 -62.26 -5.61 -11.60
C TRP A 367 -61.19 -6.29 -10.74
N ILE A 368 -61.16 -6.01 -9.42
CA ILE A 368 -60.26 -6.66 -8.46
C ILE A 368 -60.37 -8.18 -8.55
N LEU A 369 -61.59 -8.73 -8.57
CA LEU A 369 -61.79 -10.18 -8.67
C LEU A 369 -61.37 -10.78 -10.02
N ASN A 370 -61.52 -10.03 -11.11
CA ASN A 370 -61.08 -10.47 -12.44
C ASN A 370 -59.55 -10.48 -12.54
N ASP A 371 -58.89 -9.47 -11.97
CA ASP A 371 -57.44 -9.39 -11.89
C ASP A 371 -56.90 -10.58 -11.08
N LEU A 372 -57.39 -10.77 -9.86
CA LEU A 372 -56.92 -11.82 -8.94
C LEU A 372 -57.16 -13.26 -9.42
N PHE A 373 -58.27 -13.54 -10.11
CA PHE A 373 -58.70 -14.92 -10.38
C PHE A 373 -58.90 -15.30 -11.85
N GLN A 374 -59.00 -14.33 -12.76
CA GLN A 374 -59.40 -14.60 -14.14
C GLN A 374 -58.36 -14.13 -15.16
N ASN A 375 -57.15 -13.77 -14.73
CA ASN A 375 -56.12 -13.14 -15.56
C ASN A 375 -56.72 -11.95 -16.34
N GLY A 376 -57.56 -11.15 -15.66
CA GLY A 376 -58.08 -9.90 -16.19
C GLY A 376 -56.97 -8.87 -16.40
N PRO A 377 -57.29 -7.70 -16.97
CA PRO A 377 -56.33 -6.61 -17.03
C PRO A 377 -55.90 -6.20 -15.62
N ALA A 378 -54.59 -6.06 -15.41
CA ALA A 378 -54.03 -5.57 -14.15
C ALA A 378 -54.41 -4.11 -13.92
N SER A 379 -54.56 -3.71 -12.65
CA SER A 379 -54.69 -2.29 -12.30
C SER A 379 -53.42 -1.50 -12.63
N THR A 380 -53.61 -0.25 -13.07
CA THR A 380 -52.51 0.71 -13.24
C THR A 380 -52.13 1.41 -11.93
N CYS A 381 -52.85 1.17 -10.84
CA CYS A 381 -52.58 1.74 -9.52
C CYS A 381 -53.04 0.77 -8.43
N THR A 382 -52.10 0.05 -7.83
CA THR A 382 -52.41 -0.99 -6.82
C THR A 382 -52.96 -0.33 -5.55
N ALA A 383 -52.48 0.86 -5.19
CA ALA A 383 -53.01 1.63 -4.05
C ALA A 383 -54.48 2.05 -4.24
N ALA A 384 -54.96 2.23 -5.47
CA ALA A 384 -56.37 2.48 -5.74
C ALA A 384 -57.26 1.24 -5.55
N CYS A 385 -56.68 0.04 -5.69
CA CYS A 385 -57.37 -1.25 -5.55
C CYS A 385 -57.29 -1.83 -4.14
N ASP A 386 -56.33 -1.39 -3.31
CA ASP A 386 -56.33 -1.60 -1.86
C ASP A 386 -57.34 -0.64 -1.21
N VAL A 387 -58.61 -1.05 -1.23
CA VAL A 387 -59.75 -0.23 -0.80
C VAL A 387 -59.83 -0.17 0.73
N ASN A 388 -59.40 -1.23 1.41
CA ASN A 388 -59.42 -1.30 2.86
C ASN A 388 -58.18 -0.67 3.51
N SER A 389 -57.15 -0.34 2.72
CA SER A 389 -55.89 0.31 3.08
C SER A 389 -55.05 -0.51 4.06
N ASP A 390 -55.01 -1.83 3.89
CA ASP A 390 -54.21 -2.74 4.70
C ASP A 390 -52.83 -3.07 4.11
N GLY A 391 -52.52 -2.49 2.94
CA GLY A 391 -51.24 -2.63 2.24
C GLY A 391 -51.20 -3.81 1.27
N MET A 392 -52.31 -4.53 1.07
CA MET A 392 -52.41 -5.63 0.12
C MET A 392 -53.64 -5.46 -0.76
N MET A 393 -53.51 -5.74 -2.06
CA MET A 393 -54.65 -5.89 -2.95
C MET A 393 -55.12 -7.34 -2.95
N ASP A 394 -56.25 -7.63 -2.30
CA ASP A 394 -56.81 -8.97 -2.20
C ASP A 394 -58.34 -9.02 -2.29
N THR A 395 -58.93 -10.18 -1.97
CA THR A 395 -60.40 -10.35 -2.02
C THR A 395 -61.16 -9.51 -1.00
N GLY A 396 -60.50 -9.14 0.09
CA GLY A 396 -60.98 -8.24 1.12
C GLY A 396 -61.35 -6.90 0.54
N ASP A 397 -60.57 -6.37 -0.40
CA ASP A 397 -60.84 -5.09 -1.07
C ASP A 397 -62.08 -5.14 -1.96
N ALA A 398 -62.22 -6.23 -2.72
CA ALA A 398 -63.42 -6.46 -3.52
C ALA A 398 -64.68 -6.54 -2.64
N ILE A 399 -64.59 -7.23 -1.50
CA ILE A 399 -65.70 -7.30 -0.53
C ILE A 399 -65.96 -5.92 0.08
N TYR A 400 -64.90 -5.16 0.37
CA TYR A 400 -64.98 -3.83 1.00
C TYR A 400 -65.77 -2.86 0.12
N ILE A 401 -65.39 -2.73 -1.17
CA ILE A 401 -66.07 -1.82 -2.09
C ILE A 401 -67.51 -2.24 -2.38
N ILE A 402 -67.79 -3.54 -2.51
CA ILE A 402 -69.16 -4.04 -2.70
C ILE A 402 -70.01 -3.76 -1.46
N SER A 403 -69.46 -3.96 -0.26
CA SER A 403 -70.15 -3.68 1.01
C SER A 403 -70.43 -2.20 1.19
N PHE A 404 -69.46 -1.33 0.88
CA PHE A 404 -69.64 0.11 0.86
C PHE A 404 -70.78 0.53 -0.08
N ARG A 405 -70.83 -0.01 -1.30
CA ARG A 405 -71.79 0.40 -2.33
C ARG A 405 -73.21 -0.19 -2.17
N LEU A 406 -73.35 -1.39 -1.62
CA LEU A 406 -74.65 -2.10 -1.56
C LEU A 406 -75.21 -2.30 -0.15
N LEU A 407 -74.34 -2.37 0.87
CA LEU A 407 -74.70 -2.84 2.21
C LEU A 407 -74.50 -1.77 3.30
N SER A 408 -74.33 -0.50 2.92
CA SER A 408 -74.01 0.59 3.84
C SER A 408 -72.77 0.31 4.69
N GLY A 409 -71.76 -0.34 4.08
CA GLY A 409 -70.46 -0.57 4.69
C GLY A 409 -69.66 0.73 4.89
N PRO A 410 -68.49 0.66 5.56
CA PRO A 410 -67.63 1.82 5.78
C PRO A 410 -67.20 2.51 4.47
N VAL A 411 -67.01 3.83 4.52
CA VAL A 411 -66.40 4.59 3.41
C VAL A 411 -64.91 4.23 3.31
N PRO A 412 -64.32 4.16 2.09
CA PRO A 412 -62.88 4.00 1.93
C PRO A 412 -62.09 5.09 2.66
N SER A 413 -60.87 4.76 3.09
CA SER A 413 -59.92 5.73 3.65
C SER A 413 -59.45 6.71 2.57
N ALA A 414 -58.80 7.80 3.00
CA ALA A 414 -58.16 8.72 2.06
C ALA A 414 -57.12 7.98 1.19
N PRO A 415 -56.94 8.35 -0.10
CA PRO A 415 -57.62 9.43 -0.82
C PRO A 415 -59.04 9.06 -1.33
N PHE A 416 -60.08 9.59 -0.69
CA PHE A 416 -61.49 9.39 -1.04
C PHE A 416 -62.34 10.54 -0.44
N PRO A 417 -63.37 11.06 -1.13
CA PRO A 417 -63.78 10.76 -2.51
C PRO A 417 -63.02 11.58 -3.57
N GLY A 418 -62.08 12.43 -3.14
CA GLY A 418 -61.24 13.23 -4.03
C GLY A 418 -59.93 12.53 -4.37
N CYS A 419 -59.27 13.03 -5.41
CA CYS A 419 -57.90 12.66 -5.71
C CYS A 419 -56.94 13.31 -4.73
N ASP A 420 -56.02 12.52 -4.21
CA ASP A 420 -54.87 13.00 -3.47
C ASP A 420 -53.68 12.06 -3.70
N ILE A 421 -52.52 12.48 -3.21
CA ILE A 421 -51.31 11.67 -3.18
C ILE A 421 -51.21 10.90 -1.86
N GLU A 422 -50.68 9.68 -1.93
CA GLU A 422 -50.25 8.91 -0.76
C GLU A 422 -48.78 8.51 -0.98
N GLU A 423 -47.92 8.90 -0.04
CA GLU A 423 -46.49 8.62 -0.11
C GLU A 423 -46.24 7.11 -0.18
N GLY A 424 -45.48 6.68 -1.20
CA GLY A 424 -45.16 5.27 -1.41
C GLY A 424 -46.25 4.46 -2.14
N ALA A 425 -47.27 5.13 -2.69
CA ALA A 425 -48.27 4.47 -3.53
C ALA A 425 -47.67 3.99 -4.86
N ASP A 426 -47.85 2.69 -5.15
CA ASP A 426 -47.45 2.09 -6.43
C ASP A 426 -48.52 2.34 -7.50
N CYS A 427 -48.40 3.47 -8.19
CA CYS A 427 -49.31 3.90 -9.25
C CYS A 427 -48.53 4.33 -10.49
N GLU A 428 -48.89 3.75 -11.64
CA GLU A 428 -48.37 4.16 -12.93
C GLU A 428 -48.86 5.57 -13.30
N VAL A 429 -48.09 6.30 -14.09
CA VAL A 429 -48.24 7.74 -14.43
C VAL A 429 -49.60 8.12 -15.05
N VAL A 430 -50.42 7.14 -15.42
CA VAL A 430 -51.76 7.34 -15.98
C VAL A 430 -52.79 7.47 -14.85
N SER A 431 -52.72 8.56 -14.06
CA SER A 431 -53.79 8.86 -13.09
C SER A 431 -55.11 9.11 -13.81
N THR A 432 -56.15 8.39 -13.39
CA THR A 432 -57.55 8.56 -13.85
C THR A 432 -58.32 9.51 -12.95
N CYS A 433 -57.61 10.49 -12.39
CA CYS A 433 -58.21 11.61 -11.69
C CYS A 433 -59.06 12.45 -12.65
N PRO A 434 -60.29 12.83 -12.26
CA PRO A 434 -61.21 13.59 -13.11
C PRO A 434 -60.77 15.04 -13.41
#